data_AF-A0A3N0Z7W3-F1
#
_entry.id   AF-A0A3N0Z7W3-F1
#
_cell.length_a   1.000
_cell.length_b   1.000
_cell.length_c   1.000
_cell.angle_alpha   90.00
_cell.angle_beta   90.00
_cell.angle_gamma   90.00
#
_symmetry.space_group_name_H-M   'P 1'
#
loop_
_entity.id
_entity.type
_entity.pdbx_description
1 polymer ?
#
loop_
_entity_poly.entity_id
_entity_poly.type
_entity_poly.pdbx_seq_one_letter_code
_entity_poly.pdbx_strand_id
1 'polypeptide(L)'
;MAENFRQQYALLYPDNKPLLLCPVNECGVQKFVSTTLRSTLLPYPELYGWEGCASFVSDYLSLELLDPPFEFPKQLSSPTWVLQTQRGTCFDFSSVLCSLLLGAGYNAYCVSGYATKEMCLLDQSRQECPLLEPQIQGKTKGQKKTTRKYSVKPTRDLHSTFEKRQEEKRHSEAKAAALKEQLEAERIQKEKERPPPDPLLGLRVHSWALVLSGNREVPENFFIDPLTGKSYSTTNENFLGIESVWNHKNYWVNKQDCTFGCKEEMDELKMFEMPPSWVKEIDISPQDMEMRYPGGMKVIQYRKAKLEKFAPYLLKDGLVTKLTIYKDLDYHRYATLVPEAERQMDFYSHTRTDGLARRIEKPFEMTETFEDRTDFLFYRHVVYGKQIKVIRAGEAFQQRPLRTVEERFHRDPSKPAGKDVAERIFMMPDRQIRVTYHLEDDRIIPAWLNFIKPKEAADSQKAEAFTPQMVSGFQVDRSAKPYNNLQLYEMLVELMKDEENVELQIRDSEKEERMAKEKQQRQKEKELDLLSPFQARLGHPEALTLQEALQLKTDCLTEFKQQLNNKTSLIQSRIAKAS
;
A
#
# COMPACT_ATOMS: atom_id res chain seq x y z
N MET A 1 41.85 -17.52 15.71
CA MET A 1 41.91 -16.08 16.05
C MET A 1 40.56 -15.55 16.51
N ALA A 2 39.50 -15.65 15.69
CA ALA A 2 38.13 -15.30 16.12
C ALA A 2 37.71 -16.02 17.42
N GLU A 3 38.06 -17.30 17.56
CA GLU A 3 37.81 -18.07 18.79
C GLU A 3 38.54 -17.50 20.02
N ASN A 4 39.79 -17.06 19.85
CA ASN A 4 40.55 -16.44 20.94
C ASN A 4 39.93 -15.10 21.34
N PHE A 5 39.54 -14.27 20.36
CA PHE A 5 38.81 -13.03 20.62
C PHE A 5 37.48 -13.28 21.33
N ARG A 6 36.72 -14.30 20.93
CA ARG A 6 35.48 -14.71 21.58
C ARG A 6 35.70 -15.09 23.04
N GLN A 7 36.74 -15.88 23.32
CA GLN A 7 37.10 -16.29 24.69
C GLN A 7 37.54 -15.09 25.53
N GLN A 8 38.39 -14.21 24.99
CA GLN A 8 38.80 -12.98 25.67
C GLN A 8 37.61 -12.06 25.98
N TYR A 9 36.71 -11.88 25.02
CA TYR A 9 35.50 -11.08 25.21
C TYR A 9 34.60 -11.67 26.29
N ALA A 10 34.34 -12.98 26.26
CA ALA A 10 33.53 -13.66 27.27
C ALA A 10 34.15 -13.59 28.68
N LEU A 11 35.48 -13.53 28.79
CA LEU A 11 36.17 -13.34 30.07
C LEU A 11 36.06 -11.90 30.59
N LEU A 12 36.15 -10.91 29.69
CA LEU A 12 36.09 -9.49 30.05
C LEU A 12 34.65 -9.01 30.32
N TYR A 13 33.67 -9.59 29.62
CA TYR A 13 32.27 -9.20 29.68
C TYR A 13 31.36 -10.45 29.85
N PRO A 14 31.36 -11.06 31.05
CA PRO A 14 30.67 -12.34 31.29
C PRO A 14 29.14 -12.23 31.25
N ASP A 15 28.58 -11.05 31.52
CA ASP A 15 27.14 -10.80 31.51
C ASP A 15 26.59 -10.51 30.09
N ASN A 16 27.48 -10.25 29.13
CA ASN A 16 27.10 -9.97 27.75
C ASN A 16 26.81 -11.25 26.97
N LYS A 17 25.89 -11.18 25.99
CA LYS A 17 25.63 -12.31 25.10
C LYS A 17 26.86 -12.64 24.24
N PRO A 18 27.05 -13.92 23.87
CA PRO A 18 28.15 -14.32 23.00
C PRO A 18 27.99 -13.69 21.61
N LEU A 19 29.08 -13.09 21.12
CA LEU A 19 29.11 -12.39 19.83
C LEU A 19 28.88 -13.32 18.63
N LEU A 20 28.12 -12.85 17.64
CA LEU A 20 27.97 -13.50 16.35
C LEU A 20 29.21 -13.24 15.47
N LEU A 21 30.24 -14.07 15.62
CA LEU A 21 31.50 -13.93 14.89
C LEU A 21 31.64 -14.92 13.72
N CYS A 22 31.40 -16.21 13.98
CA CYS A 22 31.66 -17.30 13.04
C CYS A 22 30.49 -18.29 12.97
N PRO A 23 29.30 -17.88 12.51
CA PRO A 23 28.20 -18.81 12.26
C PRO A 23 28.58 -19.84 11.18
N VAL A 24 27.86 -20.96 11.14
CA VAL A 24 27.99 -21.92 10.03
C VAL A 24 27.24 -21.40 8.82
N ASN A 25 27.74 -21.68 7.62
CA ASN A 25 27.03 -21.40 6.39
C ASN A 25 26.09 -22.56 5.99
N GLU A 26 25.43 -22.45 4.84
CA GLU A 26 24.54 -23.46 4.26
C GLU A 26 25.21 -24.84 4.02
N CYS A 27 26.55 -24.90 3.97
CA CYS A 27 27.32 -26.14 3.84
C CYS A 27 27.87 -26.67 5.17
N GLY A 28 27.48 -26.07 6.31
CA GLY A 28 27.97 -26.47 7.64
C GLY A 28 29.40 -26.00 7.95
N VAL A 29 29.96 -25.07 7.17
CA VAL A 29 31.33 -24.55 7.36
C VAL A 29 31.26 -23.23 8.13
N GLN A 30 32.07 -23.09 9.19
CA GLN A 30 32.18 -21.84 9.93
C GLN A 30 32.82 -20.75 9.08
N LYS A 31 32.15 -19.60 8.98
CA LYS A 31 32.61 -18.45 8.20
C LYS A 31 32.50 -17.19 9.04
N PHE A 32 33.50 -16.31 8.93
CA PHE A 32 33.49 -15.04 9.62
C PHE A 32 32.44 -14.10 9.00
N VAL A 33 31.63 -13.43 9.81
CA VAL A 33 30.48 -12.64 9.31
C VAL A 33 30.87 -11.55 8.30
N SER A 34 32.01 -10.87 8.45
CA SER A 34 32.45 -9.88 7.46
C SER A 34 32.74 -10.49 6.09
N THR A 35 33.12 -11.76 6.03
CA THR A 35 33.45 -12.45 4.77
C THR A 35 32.21 -12.91 4.01
N THR A 36 31.01 -12.85 4.60
CA THR A 36 29.74 -13.12 3.89
C THR A 36 29.29 -11.94 3.04
N LEU A 37 29.81 -10.74 3.30
CA LEU A 37 29.48 -9.53 2.55
C LEU A 37 30.36 -9.41 1.32
N ARG A 38 29.73 -9.28 0.15
CA ARG A 38 30.43 -9.03 -1.12
C ARG A 38 29.84 -7.81 -1.81
N SER A 39 30.65 -6.76 -1.92
CA SER A 39 30.32 -5.57 -2.68
C SER A 39 29.99 -5.95 -4.13
N THR A 40 28.73 -5.79 -4.54
CA THR A 40 28.26 -6.17 -5.88
C THR A 40 27.39 -5.07 -6.47
N LEU A 41 27.81 -4.48 -7.59
CA LEU A 41 27.03 -3.50 -8.34
C LEU A 41 26.24 -4.20 -9.45
N LEU A 42 24.91 -4.03 -9.44
CA LEU A 42 24.02 -4.63 -10.41
C LEU A 42 23.72 -3.69 -11.59
N PRO A 43 23.30 -4.18 -12.76
CA PRO A 43 23.01 -3.36 -13.94
C PRO A 43 21.65 -2.63 -13.87
N TYR A 44 20.98 -2.60 -12.72
CA TYR A 44 19.66 -2.00 -12.55
C TYR A 44 19.77 -0.61 -11.90
N PRO A 45 19.38 0.49 -12.60
CA PRO A 45 19.46 1.84 -12.05
C PRO A 45 18.66 2.03 -10.75
N GLU A 46 17.56 1.29 -10.60
CA GLU A 46 16.73 1.30 -9.40
C GLU A 46 17.51 0.87 -8.15
N LEU A 47 18.50 -0.01 -8.28
CA LEU A 47 19.32 -0.52 -7.18
C LEU A 47 20.56 0.36 -6.92
N TYR A 48 20.66 1.53 -7.55
CA TYR A 48 21.70 2.50 -7.22
C TYR A 48 21.34 3.32 -5.98
N GLY A 49 20.05 3.57 -5.74
CA GLY A 49 19.57 4.23 -4.52
C GLY A 49 19.44 3.25 -3.36
N TRP A 50 19.65 3.73 -2.13
CA TRP A 50 19.44 2.89 -0.95
C TRP A 50 17.96 2.49 -0.80
N GLU A 51 17.03 3.34 -1.23
CA GLU A 51 15.58 3.09 -1.23
C GLU A 51 15.23 1.89 -2.11
N GLY A 52 15.82 1.82 -3.31
CA GLY A 52 15.57 0.73 -4.24
C GLY A 52 16.18 -0.59 -3.76
N CYS A 53 17.40 -0.56 -3.21
CA CYS A 53 18.01 -1.72 -2.56
C CYS A 53 17.14 -2.23 -1.40
N ALA A 54 16.70 -1.34 -0.52
CA ALA A 54 15.91 -1.68 0.66
C ALA A 54 14.52 -2.23 0.26
N SER A 55 13.84 -1.57 -0.69
CA SER A 55 12.57 -2.04 -1.24
C SER A 55 12.71 -3.40 -1.89
N PHE A 56 13.74 -3.62 -2.71
CA PHE A 56 13.98 -4.91 -3.37
C PHE A 56 14.16 -6.03 -2.36
N VAL A 57 15.05 -5.87 -1.37
CA VAL A 57 15.29 -6.91 -0.35
C VAL A 57 14.03 -7.21 0.45
N SER A 58 13.31 -6.17 0.88
CA SER A 58 12.08 -6.34 1.65
C SER A 58 10.99 -7.07 0.88
N ASP A 59 10.87 -6.81 -0.43
CA ASP A 59 9.81 -7.37 -1.28
C ASP A 59 10.18 -8.77 -1.80
N TYR A 60 11.45 -9.03 -2.09
CA TYR A 60 11.94 -10.27 -2.71
C TYR A 60 12.15 -11.42 -1.73
N LEU A 61 12.38 -11.13 -0.45
CA LEU A 61 12.65 -12.16 0.56
C LEU A 61 11.44 -12.41 1.49
N SER A 62 11.23 -13.67 1.85
CA SER A 62 10.31 -14.09 2.90
C SER A 62 11.04 -14.27 4.23
N LEU A 63 10.50 -13.66 5.29
CA LEU A 63 11.08 -13.71 6.63
C LEU A 63 10.90 -15.09 7.28
N GLU A 64 12.02 -15.65 7.75
CA GLU A 64 12.05 -16.75 8.70
C GLU A 64 12.39 -16.21 10.10
N LEU A 65 11.48 -16.42 11.05
CA LEU A 65 11.66 -15.95 12.42
C LEU A 65 12.72 -16.75 13.16
N LEU A 66 13.47 -16.07 14.01
CA LEU A 66 14.40 -16.71 14.93
C LEU A 66 13.62 -17.52 15.98
N ASP A 67 13.99 -18.79 16.15
CA ASP A 67 13.46 -19.67 17.20
C ASP A 67 14.63 -20.30 17.98
N PRO A 68 14.89 -19.87 19.23
CA PRO A 68 14.17 -18.83 19.99
C PRO A 68 14.53 -17.39 19.57
N PRO A 69 13.65 -16.39 19.80
CA PRO A 69 13.82 -15.01 19.30
C PRO A 69 14.87 -14.18 20.05
N PHE A 70 15.45 -14.72 21.12
CA PHE A 70 16.45 -14.05 21.96
C PHE A 70 17.87 -14.62 21.76
N GLU A 71 18.05 -15.59 20.86
CA GLU A 71 19.36 -16.15 20.51
C GLU A 71 19.79 -15.70 19.12
N PHE A 72 21.10 -15.57 18.91
CA PHE A 72 21.66 -15.34 17.59
C PHE A 72 21.46 -16.56 16.69
N PRO A 73 21.30 -16.36 15.36
CA PRO A 73 21.18 -17.48 14.45
C PRO A 73 22.47 -18.30 14.44
N LYS A 74 22.35 -19.62 14.54
CA LYS A 74 23.48 -20.56 14.46
C LYS A 74 24.06 -20.64 13.06
N GLN A 75 23.21 -20.43 12.06
CA GLN A 75 23.55 -20.44 10.64
C GLN A 75 23.33 -19.06 10.03
N LEU A 76 24.27 -18.60 9.20
CA LEU A 76 24.16 -17.40 8.38
C LEU A 76 24.44 -17.80 6.94
N SER A 77 23.44 -17.66 6.07
CA SER A 77 23.54 -18.14 4.69
C SER A 77 24.24 -17.11 3.81
N SER A 78 24.86 -17.56 2.71
CA SER A 78 25.40 -16.63 1.73
C SER A 78 24.29 -15.78 1.07
N PRO A 79 24.53 -14.49 0.77
CA PRO A 79 23.59 -13.67 0.00
C PRO A 79 23.08 -14.33 -1.30
N THR A 80 23.94 -15.08 -2.01
CA THR A 80 23.55 -15.81 -3.22
C THR A 80 22.53 -16.91 -2.92
N TRP A 81 22.72 -17.68 -1.85
CA TRP A 81 21.79 -18.72 -1.43
C TRP A 81 20.43 -18.13 -1.01
N VAL A 82 20.46 -17.04 -0.23
CA VAL A 82 19.25 -16.36 0.26
C VAL A 82 18.40 -15.84 -0.89
N LEU A 83 19.01 -15.30 -1.94
CA LEU A 83 18.30 -14.86 -3.14
C LEU A 83 17.71 -16.05 -3.92
N GLN A 84 18.42 -17.17 -4.00
CA GLN A 84 17.91 -18.38 -4.68
C GLN A 84 16.73 -19.02 -3.96
N THR A 85 16.75 -19.08 -2.64
CA THR A 85 15.67 -19.68 -1.85
C THR A 85 14.55 -18.69 -1.53
N GLN A 86 14.80 -17.39 -1.72
CA GLN A 86 13.91 -16.28 -1.34
C GLN A 86 13.46 -16.32 0.13
N ARG A 87 14.27 -16.92 1.00
CA ARG A 87 13.95 -17.15 2.42
C ARG A 87 15.16 -16.87 3.28
N GLY A 88 14.97 -16.18 4.40
CA GLY A 88 16.06 -15.89 5.32
C GLY A 88 15.61 -15.21 6.60
N THR A 89 16.53 -15.15 7.55
CA THR A 89 16.37 -14.44 8.83
C THR A 89 16.67 -12.95 8.68
N CYS A 90 16.38 -12.14 9.71
CA CYS A 90 16.75 -10.71 9.70
C CYS A 90 18.25 -10.44 9.46
N PHE A 91 19.14 -11.38 9.82
CA PHE A 91 20.57 -11.30 9.56
C PHE A 91 20.92 -11.56 8.09
N ASP A 92 20.23 -12.50 7.46
CA ASP A 92 20.38 -12.80 6.03
C ASP A 92 19.91 -11.61 5.19
N PHE A 93 18.75 -11.03 5.56
CA PHE A 93 18.22 -9.80 4.97
C PHE A 93 19.23 -8.64 5.06
N SER A 94 19.79 -8.40 6.25
CA SER A 94 20.82 -7.36 6.46
C SER A 94 22.09 -7.62 5.65
N SER A 95 22.48 -8.89 5.48
CA SER A 95 23.68 -9.28 4.75
C SER A 95 23.52 -9.05 3.23
N VAL A 96 22.36 -9.39 2.67
CA VAL A 96 22.02 -9.10 1.27
C VAL A 96 21.98 -7.59 1.05
N LEU A 97 21.24 -6.86 1.89
CA LEU A 97 21.09 -5.40 1.77
C LEU A 97 22.45 -4.70 1.84
N CYS A 98 23.29 -5.03 2.82
CA CYS A 98 24.61 -4.41 2.95
C CYS A 98 25.52 -4.74 1.77
N SER A 99 25.44 -5.95 1.21
CA SER A 99 26.22 -6.31 0.01
C SER A 99 25.84 -5.46 -1.22
N LEU A 100 24.55 -5.19 -1.41
CA LEU A 100 24.04 -4.30 -2.46
C LEU A 100 24.44 -2.84 -2.23
N LEU A 101 24.25 -2.33 -1.01
CA LEU A 101 24.60 -0.95 -0.65
C LEU A 101 26.10 -0.67 -0.79
N LEU A 102 26.94 -1.61 -0.37
CA LEU A 102 28.39 -1.55 -0.55
C LEU A 102 28.76 -1.55 -2.03
N GLY A 103 28.08 -2.35 -2.85
CA GLY A 103 28.24 -2.38 -4.31
C GLY A 103 27.86 -1.09 -5.00
N ALA A 104 26.78 -0.44 -4.55
CA ALA A 104 26.45 0.92 -4.95
C ALA A 104 27.50 1.93 -4.47
N GLY A 105 28.24 1.66 -3.39
CA GLY A 105 29.28 2.56 -2.87
C GLY A 105 28.84 3.40 -1.67
N TYR A 106 27.73 3.01 -1.02
CA TYR A 106 27.38 3.51 0.30
C TYR A 106 28.33 2.94 1.36
N ASN A 107 28.58 3.73 2.41
CA ASN A 107 29.30 3.24 3.57
C ASN A 107 28.35 2.49 4.51
N ALA A 108 28.08 1.22 4.16
CA ALA A 108 27.06 0.41 4.80
C ALA A 108 27.62 -0.69 5.71
N TYR A 109 26.90 -0.98 6.78
CA TYR A 109 27.26 -1.94 7.82
C TYR A 109 26.05 -2.76 8.24
N CYS A 110 26.25 -4.05 8.48
CA CYS A 110 25.29 -4.87 9.20
C CYS A 110 25.41 -4.55 10.70
N VAL A 111 24.28 -4.26 11.33
CA VAL A 111 24.15 -4.05 12.76
C VAL A 111 23.46 -5.27 13.37
N SER A 112 23.99 -5.73 14.49
CA SER A 112 23.35 -6.74 15.32
C SER A 112 23.09 -6.16 16.70
N GLY A 113 21.86 -6.34 17.18
CA GLY A 113 21.43 -5.79 18.44
C GLY A 113 20.02 -6.21 18.81
N TYR A 114 19.32 -5.32 19.52
CA TYR A 114 17.98 -5.55 20.06
C TYR A 114 16.97 -4.59 19.48
N ALA A 115 15.78 -5.09 19.19
CA ALA A 115 14.69 -4.30 18.64
C ALA A 115 13.35 -4.62 19.31
N THR A 116 12.36 -3.77 19.08
CA THR A 116 10.99 -3.99 19.52
C THR A 116 10.38 -5.25 18.89
N LYS A 117 9.34 -5.78 19.55
CA LYS A 117 8.65 -7.00 19.12
C LYS A 117 8.08 -6.86 17.71
N GLU A 118 7.47 -5.72 17.43
CA GLU A 118 6.82 -5.43 16.15
C GLU A 118 7.83 -5.49 15.00
N MET A 119 9.04 -4.93 15.20
CA MET A 119 10.10 -4.94 14.19
C MET A 119 10.65 -6.36 13.98
N CYS A 120 10.90 -7.10 15.06
CA CYS A 120 11.39 -8.48 14.98
C CYS A 120 10.42 -9.44 14.28
N LEU A 121 9.10 -9.19 14.42
CA LEU A 121 8.04 -10.04 13.86
C LEU A 121 7.50 -9.53 12.52
N LEU A 122 8.02 -8.42 11.99
CA LEU A 122 7.47 -7.73 10.82
C LEU A 122 5.96 -7.40 10.97
N ASP A 123 5.52 -7.11 12.20
CA ASP A 123 4.12 -6.76 12.49
C ASP A 123 3.88 -5.27 12.24
N GLN A 124 3.25 -4.97 11.11
CA GLN A 124 2.91 -3.61 10.69
C GLN A 124 1.45 -3.24 10.97
N SER A 125 0.68 -4.12 11.64
CA SER A 125 -0.78 -3.98 11.82
C SER A 125 -1.23 -2.73 12.58
N ARG A 126 -0.32 -2.09 13.32
CA ARG A 126 -0.56 -0.84 14.07
C ARG A 126 0.03 0.41 13.41
N GLN A 127 0.82 0.25 12.34
CA GLN A 127 1.39 1.36 11.60
C GLN A 127 0.38 1.92 10.60
N GLU A 128 0.41 3.22 10.36
CA GLU A 128 -0.39 3.83 9.29
C GLU A 128 0.17 3.43 7.92
N CYS A 129 -0.71 3.22 6.95
CA CYS A 129 -0.29 2.85 5.61
C CYS A 129 0.30 4.08 4.89
N PRO A 130 1.54 4.01 4.35
CA PRO A 130 2.16 5.15 3.68
C PRO A 130 1.36 5.70 2.49
N LEU A 131 0.53 4.87 1.85
CA LEU A 131 -0.30 5.29 0.71
C LEU A 131 -1.51 6.15 1.11
N LEU A 132 -1.84 6.22 2.41
CA LEU A 132 -2.92 7.06 2.93
C LEU A 132 -2.47 8.47 3.29
N GLU A 133 -1.17 8.69 3.40
CA GLU A 133 -0.67 10.04 3.63
C GLU A 133 -1.03 10.90 2.41
N PRO A 134 -1.67 12.07 2.61
CA PRO A 134 -1.94 12.96 1.51
C PRO A 134 -0.59 13.36 0.92
N GLN A 135 -0.30 12.84 -0.27
CA GLN A 135 0.81 13.27 -1.13
C GLN A 135 0.80 14.79 -1.08
N ILE A 136 1.81 15.40 -0.46
CA ILE A 136 1.90 16.84 -0.26
C ILE A 136 2.08 17.45 -1.66
N GLN A 137 0.97 17.65 -2.37
CA GLN A 137 0.93 18.50 -3.53
C GLN A 137 1.38 19.87 -3.04
N GLY A 138 2.49 20.32 -3.60
CA GLY A 138 3.24 21.48 -3.12
C GLY A 138 2.31 22.61 -2.71
N LYS A 139 2.50 23.09 -1.47
CA LYS A 139 1.81 24.27 -0.93
C LYS A 139 1.91 25.40 -1.96
N THR A 140 0.88 25.60 -2.76
CA THR A 140 0.66 26.86 -3.45
C THR A 140 0.44 27.87 -2.33
N LYS A 141 1.50 28.60 -1.98
CA LYS A 141 1.42 29.75 -1.08
C LYS A 141 0.30 30.61 -1.62
N GLY A 142 -0.81 30.69 -0.88
CA GLY A 142 -1.96 31.50 -1.26
C GLY A 142 -1.46 32.90 -1.59
N GLN A 143 -1.60 33.28 -2.86
CA GLN A 143 -1.30 34.63 -3.31
C GLN A 143 -2.15 35.59 -2.46
N LYS A 144 -1.47 36.44 -1.67
CA LYS A 144 -2.14 37.58 -1.02
C LYS A 144 -2.81 38.38 -2.13
N LYS A 145 -4.15 38.39 -2.16
CA LYS A 145 -4.94 39.24 -3.06
C LYS A 145 -4.47 40.69 -2.88
N THR A 146 -3.81 41.24 -3.89
CA THR A 146 -3.56 42.67 -4.00
C THR A 146 -4.89 43.37 -4.25
N THR A 147 -5.37 44.13 -3.27
CA THR A 147 -6.59 44.93 -3.39
C THR A 147 -6.41 46.02 -4.45
N ARG A 148 -7.27 46.04 -5.47
CA ARG A 148 -7.27 47.08 -6.50
C ARG A 148 -7.74 48.41 -5.89
N LYS A 149 -7.01 49.49 -6.17
CA LYS A 149 -7.14 50.86 -5.60
C LYS A 149 -8.54 51.51 -5.75
N TYR A 150 -9.38 51.00 -6.63
CA TYR A 150 -10.77 51.42 -6.81
C TYR A 150 -11.69 50.21 -6.77
N SER A 151 -12.07 49.79 -5.56
CA SER A 151 -13.16 48.82 -5.35
C SER A 151 -14.40 49.57 -4.89
N VAL A 152 -15.53 49.32 -5.56
CA VAL A 152 -16.84 49.83 -5.15
C VAL A 152 -17.09 49.37 -3.71
N LYS A 153 -17.45 50.30 -2.82
CA LYS A 153 -17.79 49.96 -1.43
C LYS A 153 -18.95 48.95 -1.46
N PRO A 154 -18.83 47.80 -0.79
CA PRO A 154 -19.93 46.84 -0.74
C PRO A 154 -21.17 47.52 -0.16
N THR A 155 -22.34 47.09 -0.62
CA THR A 155 -23.62 47.57 -0.12
C THR A 155 -23.68 47.42 1.41
N ARG A 156 -24.28 48.41 2.08
CA ARG A 156 -24.32 48.47 3.54
C ARG A 156 -25.08 47.25 4.05
N ASP A 157 -24.38 46.38 4.74
CA ASP A 157 -24.93 45.17 5.33
C ASP A 157 -25.94 45.58 6.41
N LEU A 158 -27.21 45.25 6.20
CA LEU A 158 -28.33 45.63 7.08
C LEU A 158 -28.51 44.66 8.26
N HIS A 159 -27.66 43.64 8.37
CA HIS A 159 -27.67 42.70 9.49
C HIS A 159 -26.92 43.26 10.71
N SER A 160 -27.46 43.03 11.91
CA SER A 160 -26.86 43.48 13.16
C SER A 160 -25.47 42.85 13.37
N THR A 161 -24.44 43.69 13.53
CA THR A 161 -23.07 43.22 13.81
C THR A 161 -22.96 42.49 15.15
N PHE A 162 -23.91 42.70 16.07
CA PHE A 162 -23.94 42.00 17.36
C PHE A 162 -24.42 40.56 17.21
N GLU A 163 -25.46 40.32 16.39
CA GLU A 163 -26.01 39.00 16.12
C GLU A 163 -25.00 38.12 15.38
N LYS A 164 -24.32 38.67 14.37
CA LYS A 164 -23.21 37.98 13.67
C LYS A 164 -22.11 37.54 14.64
N ARG A 165 -21.69 38.42 15.56
CA ARG A 165 -20.69 38.06 16.58
C ARG A 165 -21.17 36.99 17.55
N GLN A 166 -22.45 36.98 17.91
CA GLN A 166 -23.02 35.91 18.75
C GLN A 166 -23.08 34.57 18.03
N GLU A 167 -23.49 34.56 16.75
CA GLU A 167 -23.50 33.34 15.93
C GLU A 167 -22.09 32.82 15.67
N GLU A 168 -21.14 33.70 15.34
CA GLU A 168 -19.72 33.35 15.21
C GLU A 168 -19.16 32.77 16.50
N LYS A 169 -19.46 33.37 17.65
CA LYS A 169 -19.05 32.87 18.96
C LYS A 169 -19.65 31.48 19.22
N ARG A 170 -20.96 31.30 19.04
CA ARG A 170 -21.63 30.00 19.18
C ARG A 170 -21.06 28.95 18.23
N HIS A 171 -20.81 29.30 16.97
CA HIS A 171 -20.18 28.41 16.00
C HIS A 171 -18.74 28.06 16.40
N SER A 172 -17.97 29.02 16.93
CA SER A 172 -16.60 28.79 17.39
C SER A 172 -16.56 27.90 18.64
N GLU A 173 -17.47 28.10 19.58
CA GLU A 173 -17.62 27.30 20.80
C GLU A 173 -18.10 25.89 20.47
N ALA A 174 -19.07 25.74 19.55
CA ALA A 174 -19.53 24.45 19.07
C ALA A 174 -18.42 23.68 18.33
N LYS A 175 -17.64 24.37 17.46
CA LYS A 175 -16.47 23.78 16.79
C LYS A 175 -15.40 23.37 17.80
N ALA A 176 -15.14 24.18 18.83
CA ALA A 176 -14.15 23.87 19.86
C ALA A 176 -14.59 22.71 20.75
N ALA A 177 -15.88 22.63 21.10
CA ALA A 177 -16.44 21.51 21.84
C ALA A 177 -16.37 20.20 21.04
N ALA A 178 -16.78 20.22 19.76
CA ALA A 178 -16.68 19.08 18.86
C ALA A 178 -15.23 18.61 18.67
N LEU A 179 -14.27 19.54 18.55
CA LEU A 179 -12.86 19.19 18.46
C LEU A 179 -12.33 18.54 19.74
N LYS A 180 -12.73 19.02 20.92
CA LYS A 180 -12.36 18.40 22.20
C LYS A 180 -12.92 16.99 22.34
N GLU A 181 -14.18 16.79 21.98
CA GLU A 181 -14.83 15.48 21.99
C GLU A 181 -14.14 14.51 21.02
N GLN A 182 -13.78 14.97 19.82
CA GLN A 182 -12.99 14.18 18.86
C GLN A 182 -11.62 13.79 19.40
N LEU A 183 -10.89 14.73 20.00
CA LEU A 183 -9.57 14.47 20.60
C LEU A 183 -9.66 13.49 21.78
N GLU A 184 -10.71 13.59 22.60
CA GLU A 184 -10.93 12.67 23.71
C GLU A 184 -11.29 11.26 23.22
N ALA A 185 -12.16 11.15 22.22
CA ALA A 185 -12.48 9.88 21.57
C ALA A 185 -11.22 9.25 20.93
N GLU A 186 -10.40 10.05 20.25
CA GLU A 186 -9.13 9.59 19.67
C GLU A 186 -8.14 9.12 20.75
N ARG A 187 -8.08 9.81 21.89
CA ARG A 187 -7.23 9.41 23.03
C ARG A 187 -7.67 8.06 23.62
N ILE A 188 -8.97 7.91 23.89
CA ILE A 188 -9.54 6.65 24.41
C ILE A 188 -9.28 5.51 23.42
N GLN A 189 -9.41 5.78 22.13
CA GLN A 189 -9.14 4.81 21.08
C GLN A 189 -7.65 4.43 21.04
N LYS A 190 -6.73 5.39 21.06
CA LYS A 190 -5.28 5.14 21.12
C LYS A 190 -4.88 4.31 22.33
N GLU A 191 -5.52 4.53 23.48
CA GLU A 191 -5.26 3.76 24.69
C GLU A 191 -5.73 2.30 24.56
N LYS A 192 -6.93 2.07 24.01
CA LYS A 192 -7.42 0.72 23.68
C LYS A 192 -6.53 -0.01 22.67
N GLU A 193 -5.93 0.75 21.76
CA GLU A 193 -5.04 0.24 20.71
C GLU A 193 -3.57 0.09 21.16
N ARG A 194 -3.23 0.31 22.44
CA ARG A 194 -1.87 0.06 22.91
C ARG A 194 -1.52 -1.44 22.83
N PRO A 195 -0.28 -1.79 22.45
CA PRO A 195 0.15 -3.18 22.48
C PRO A 195 0.18 -3.69 23.93
N PRO A 196 -0.09 -4.98 24.16
CA PRO A 196 0.14 -5.58 25.46
C PRO A 196 1.64 -5.48 25.81
N PRO A 197 2.00 -5.43 27.10
CA PRO A 197 3.40 -5.39 27.50
C PRO A 197 4.16 -6.60 26.95
N ASP A 198 5.34 -6.38 26.36
CA ASP A 198 6.19 -7.45 25.82
C ASP A 198 7.08 -8.03 26.92
N PRO A 199 6.94 -9.32 27.28
CA PRO A 199 7.80 -9.96 28.28
C PRO A 199 9.28 -10.03 27.87
N LEU A 200 9.57 -9.92 26.57
CA LEU A 200 10.92 -10.00 26.00
C LEU A 200 11.45 -8.65 25.51
N LEU A 201 10.88 -7.53 26.01
CA LEU A 201 11.34 -6.19 25.63
C LEU A 201 12.84 -6.05 25.91
N GLY A 202 13.61 -5.64 24.90
CA GLY A 202 15.07 -5.50 24.99
C GLY A 202 15.87 -6.80 24.90
N LEU A 203 15.22 -7.97 24.86
CA LEU A 203 15.90 -9.27 24.76
C LEU A 203 15.88 -9.87 23.35
N ARG A 204 14.96 -9.40 22.49
CA ARG A 204 14.78 -9.91 21.12
C ARG A 204 15.94 -9.48 20.24
N VAL A 205 16.59 -10.48 19.66
CA VAL A 205 17.74 -10.26 18.77
C VAL A 205 17.23 -9.91 17.38
N HIS A 206 17.82 -8.87 16.80
CA HIS A 206 17.50 -8.41 15.47
C HIS A 206 18.75 -7.90 14.75
N SER A 207 18.65 -7.78 13.42
CA SER A 207 19.72 -7.23 12.59
C SER A 207 19.14 -6.29 11.54
N TRP A 208 19.81 -5.15 11.36
CA TRP A 208 19.45 -4.11 10.43
C TRP A 208 20.69 -3.52 9.75
N ALA A 209 20.53 -2.63 8.77
CA ALA A 209 21.65 -1.97 8.11
C ALA A 209 21.87 -0.54 8.66
N LEU A 210 23.12 -0.13 8.85
CA LEU A 210 23.53 1.23 9.15
C LEU A 210 24.24 1.82 7.92
N VAL A 211 23.83 3.01 7.52
CA VAL A 211 24.50 3.81 6.48
C VAL A 211 25.11 5.04 7.14
N LEU A 212 26.42 5.20 7.00
CA LEU A 212 27.14 6.38 7.49
C LEU A 212 27.11 7.51 6.46
N SER A 213 27.07 8.74 6.98
CA SER A 213 27.20 9.98 6.22
C SER A 213 28.55 10.11 5.51
N GLY A 214 28.59 10.97 4.49
CA GLY A 214 29.80 11.33 3.74
C GLY A 214 29.88 10.75 2.33
N ASN A 215 29.54 9.48 2.14
CA ASN A 215 29.50 8.87 0.80
C ASN A 215 28.13 9.09 0.13
N ARG A 216 28.12 9.27 -1.20
CA ARG A 216 26.89 9.44 -2.01
C ARG A 216 25.92 10.52 -1.47
N GLU A 217 26.46 11.64 -1.01
CA GLU A 217 25.68 12.79 -0.51
C GLU A 217 24.75 12.49 0.66
N VAL A 218 25.00 11.40 1.41
CA VAL A 218 24.23 11.09 2.63
C VAL A 218 24.57 12.12 3.72
N PRO A 219 23.59 12.93 4.18
CA PRO A 219 23.87 14.05 5.09
C PRO A 219 24.08 13.61 6.54
N GLU A 220 23.34 12.59 6.98
CA GLU A 220 23.34 12.10 8.36
C GLU A 220 23.33 10.57 8.38
N ASN A 221 23.82 9.99 9.48
CA ASN A 221 23.77 8.54 9.65
C ASN A 221 22.33 8.10 9.86
N PHE A 222 21.95 6.96 9.27
CA PHE A 222 20.60 6.42 9.44
C PHE A 222 20.60 4.91 9.43
N PHE A 223 19.57 4.33 10.06
CA PHE A 223 19.31 2.90 10.03
C PHE A 223 18.31 2.57 8.92
N ILE A 224 18.46 1.39 8.32
CA ILE A 224 17.50 0.81 7.39
C ILE A 224 17.06 -0.53 7.99
N ASP A 225 15.77 -0.67 8.24
CA ASP A 225 15.19 -1.99 8.53
C ASP A 225 15.05 -2.76 7.21
N PRO A 226 15.81 -3.85 7.01
CA PRO A 226 15.76 -4.58 5.75
C PRO A 226 14.45 -5.36 5.57
N LEU A 227 13.69 -5.61 6.64
CA LEU A 227 12.43 -6.34 6.56
C LEU A 227 11.30 -5.47 5.97
N THR A 228 11.26 -4.18 6.33
CA THR A 228 10.26 -3.23 5.82
C THR A 228 10.78 -2.36 4.68
N GLY A 229 12.09 -2.25 4.52
CA GLY A 229 12.74 -1.37 3.56
C GLY A 229 12.68 0.12 3.94
N LYS A 230 12.32 0.44 5.19
CA LYS A 230 12.17 1.82 5.68
C LYS A 230 13.46 2.31 6.35
N SER A 231 13.74 3.60 6.20
CA SER A 231 14.81 4.27 6.95
C SER A 231 14.30 4.86 8.26
N TYR A 232 15.21 4.95 9.23
CA TYR A 232 14.97 5.46 10.56
C TYR A 232 16.17 6.30 11.03
N SER A 233 15.91 7.32 11.84
CA SER A 233 16.97 8.02 12.58
C SER A 233 17.70 7.04 13.51
N THR A 234 18.98 7.26 13.75
CA THR A 234 19.80 6.47 14.69
C THR A 234 19.31 6.58 16.14
N THR A 235 18.45 7.54 16.46
CA THR A 235 17.85 7.75 17.78
C THR A 235 16.44 7.18 17.92
N ASN A 236 15.99 6.37 16.96
CA ASN A 236 14.61 5.86 16.96
C ASN A 236 14.38 4.81 18.06
N GLU A 237 13.25 4.91 18.76
CA GLU A 237 12.89 4.06 19.91
C GLU A 237 12.73 2.57 19.56
N ASN A 238 12.58 2.21 18.29
CA ASN A 238 12.45 0.81 17.86
C ASN A 238 13.76 0.02 18.00
N PHE A 239 14.91 0.70 18.01
CA PHE A 239 16.24 0.09 18.16
C PHE A 239 16.68 0.27 19.61
N LEU A 240 16.65 -0.83 20.37
CA LEU A 240 16.81 -0.80 21.83
C LEU A 240 18.27 -0.87 22.27
N GLY A 241 19.15 -1.45 21.45
CA GLY A 241 20.58 -1.52 21.74
C GLY A 241 21.37 -2.19 20.62
N ILE A 242 22.67 -1.90 20.55
CA ILE A 242 23.61 -2.44 19.56
C ILE A 242 24.67 -3.26 20.29
N GLU A 243 24.89 -4.48 19.81
CA GLU A 243 25.93 -5.40 20.32
C GLU A 243 27.16 -5.37 19.44
N SER A 244 26.98 -5.47 18.12
CA SER A 244 28.07 -5.48 17.16
C SER A 244 27.67 -4.89 15.81
N VAL A 245 28.67 -4.40 15.08
CA VAL A 245 28.51 -3.82 13.75
C VAL A 245 29.64 -4.32 12.86
N TRP A 246 29.36 -4.67 11.61
CA TRP A 246 30.41 -5.11 10.68
C TRP A 246 30.12 -4.74 9.24
N ASN A 247 31.20 -4.63 8.46
CA ASN A 247 31.14 -4.57 7.01
C ASN A 247 32.14 -5.57 6.42
N HIS A 248 32.37 -5.50 5.11
CA HIS A 248 33.31 -6.37 4.39
C HIS A 248 34.80 -6.19 4.80
N LYS A 249 35.14 -5.14 5.57
CA LYS A 249 36.52 -4.84 5.98
C LYS A 249 36.77 -5.07 7.46
N ASN A 250 35.78 -4.85 8.31
CA ASN A 250 35.99 -4.71 9.75
C ASN A 250 34.78 -5.24 10.53
N TYR A 251 35.03 -5.57 11.79
CA TYR A 251 34.03 -5.98 12.78
C TYR A 251 34.27 -5.19 14.06
N TRP A 252 33.23 -4.54 14.57
CA TRP A 252 33.23 -3.73 15.77
C TRP A 252 32.27 -4.32 16.79
N VAL A 253 32.67 -4.22 18.06
CA VAL A 253 31.88 -4.66 19.21
C VAL A 253 31.59 -3.45 20.07
N ASN A 254 30.35 -3.34 20.52
CA ASN A 254 30.00 -2.34 21.51
C ASN A 254 30.57 -2.76 22.88
N LYS A 255 31.41 -1.90 23.47
CA LYS A 255 32.02 -2.12 24.78
C LYS A 255 31.36 -1.31 25.91
N GLN A 256 30.32 -0.54 25.59
CA GLN A 256 29.65 0.31 26.57
C GLN A 256 28.89 -0.52 27.59
N ASP A 257 28.98 -0.12 28.86
CA ASP A 257 28.25 -0.73 29.96
C ASP A 257 26.79 -0.26 29.92
N CYS A 258 25.86 -1.18 29.65
CA CYS A 258 24.46 -0.88 29.31
C CYS A 258 23.61 -0.32 30.48
N THR A 259 24.20 -0.07 31.65
CA THR A 259 23.52 0.48 32.83
C THR A 259 23.34 2.01 32.78
N PHE A 260 24.15 2.74 32.01
CA PHE A 260 24.06 4.21 31.89
C PHE A 260 24.34 4.63 30.45
N GLY A 261 23.31 5.06 29.71
CA GLY A 261 23.36 5.32 28.26
C GLY A 261 24.55 6.15 27.75
N CYS A 262 24.95 5.84 26.51
CA CYS A 262 25.97 6.44 25.64
C CYS A 262 26.66 7.73 26.13
N LYS A 263 27.71 7.59 26.96
CA LYS A 263 28.75 8.61 27.15
C LYS A 263 30.08 7.92 27.46
N GLU A 264 30.86 7.59 26.43
CA GLU A 264 32.35 7.53 26.48
C GLU A 264 32.94 7.14 25.11
N GLU A 265 34.17 7.60 24.89
CA GLU A 265 34.92 7.61 23.62
C GLU A 265 35.44 6.22 23.18
N MET A 266 35.63 6.07 21.86
CA MET A 266 36.10 4.86 21.18
C MET A 266 37.63 4.71 21.25
N ASP A 267 38.12 3.63 21.85
CA ASP A 267 39.51 3.19 21.70
C ASP A 267 39.72 2.43 20.37
N GLU A 268 40.69 2.87 19.57
CA GLU A 268 41.10 2.26 18.30
C GLU A 268 41.74 0.88 18.50
N LEU A 269 41.05 -0.17 18.04
CA LEU A 269 41.62 -1.51 17.88
C LEU A 269 42.45 -1.58 16.59
N LYS A 270 43.63 -2.22 16.68
CA LYS A 270 44.58 -2.47 15.57
C LYS A 270 43.84 -2.92 14.30
N MET A 271 44.08 -2.20 13.20
CA MET A 271 43.61 -2.57 11.86
C MET A 271 44.02 -3.99 11.49
N PHE A 272 43.02 -4.82 11.21
CA PHE A 272 43.18 -6.19 10.73
C PHE A 272 42.76 -6.24 9.25
N GLU A 273 43.57 -6.82 8.37
CA GLU A 273 43.18 -7.04 6.98
C GLU A 273 42.21 -8.22 6.89
N MET A 274 40.96 -7.94 6.52
CA MET A 274 39.93 -8.95 6.36
C MET A 274 40.25 -9.88 5.18
N PRO A 275 40.11 -11.20 5.32
CA PRO A 275 40.15 -12.11 4.20
C PRO A 275 39.11 -11.74 3.12
N PRO A 276 39.39 -12.00 1.85
CA PRO A 276 38.42 -11.75 0.78
C PRO A 276 37.13 -12.55 1.02
N SER A 277 36.02 -12.00 0.56
CA SER A 277 34.72 -12.69 0.65
C SER A 277 34.76 -14.04 -0.07
N TRP A 278 34.17 -15.06 0.55
CA TRP A 278 34.05 -16.40 -0.02
C TRP A 278 32.79 -16.56 -0.87
N VAL A 279 31.90 -15.57 -0.88
CA VAL A 279 30.60 -15.61 -1.55
C VAL A 279 30.75 -15.19 -3.01
N LYS A 280 29.91 -15.72 -3.91
CA LYS A 280 29.84 -15.28 -5.31
C LYS A 280 29.23 -13.87 -5.41
N GLU A 281 29.49 -13.15 -6.50
CA GLU A 281 28.76 -11.91 -6.77
C GLU A 281 27.26 -12.21 -6.88
N ILE A 282 26.47 -11.29 -6.31
CA ILE A 282 25.03 -11.30 -6.46
C ILE A 282 24.69 -11.09 -7.94
N ASP A 283 23.88 -11.98 -8.49
CA ASP A 283 23.34 -11.87 -9.85
C ASP A 283 21.83 -12.01 -9.74
N ILE A 284 21.11 -11.06 -10.33
CA ILE A 284 19.64 -10.99 -10.28
C ILE A 284 19.17 -10.96 -11.73
N SER A 285 18.43 -11.99 -12.13
CA SER A 285 17.89 -12.06 -13.48
C SER A 285 16.81 -10.98 -13.70
N PRO A 286 16.55 -10.55 -14.94
CA PRO A 286 15.44 -9.63 -15.22
C PRO A 286 14.09 -10.18 -14.74
N GLN A 287 13.88 -11.49 -14.86
CA GLN A 287 12.68 -12.16 -14.38
C GLN A 287 12.54 -12.08 -12.86
N ASP A 288 13.64 -12.23 -12.11
CA ASP A 288 13.62 -12.07 -10.65
C ASP A 288 13.33 -10.62 -10.22
N MET A 289 13.90 -9.66 -10.95
CA MET A 289 13.69 -8.23 -10.73
C MET A 289 12.23 -7.82 -11.03
N GLU A 290 11.58 -8.47 -12.00
CA GLU A 290 10.17 -8.26 -12.34
C GLU A 290 9.23 -8.97 -11.35
N MET A 291 9.48 -10.25 -11.04
CA MET A 291 8.58 -11.04 -10.21
C MET A 291 8.50 -10.53 -8.76
N ARG A 292 9.57 -9.88 -8.26
CA ARG A 292 9.74 -9.15 -6.98
C ARG A 292 9.28 -9.78 -5.68
N TYR A 293 8.31 -10.67 -5.65
CA TYR A 293 7.67 -11.24 -4.47
C TYR A 293 7.72 -12.77 -4.57
N PRO A 294 8.02 -13.48 -3.48
CA PRO A 294 7.90 -14.93 -3.44
C PRO A 294 6.46 -15.36 -3.76
N GLY A 295 6.27 -16.17 -4.81
CA GLY A 295 4.94 -16.53 -5.30
C GLY A 295 4.18 -15.43 -6.05
N GLY A 296 4.85 -14.30 -6.35
CA GLY A 296 4.34 -13.19 -7.17
C GLY A 296 3.40 -12.22 -6.47
N MET A 297 3.08 -12.42 -5.18
CA MET A 297 2.27 -11.48 -4.41
C MET A 297 2.78 -11.30 -2.98
N LYS A 298 2.49 -10.13 -2.40
CA LYS A 298 2.80 -9.82 -1.00
C LYS A 298 1.62 -9.09 -0.36
N VAL A 299 1.24 -9.53 0.83
CA VAL A 299 0.14 -8.94 1.59
C VAL A 299 0.70 -8.31 2.87
N ILE A 300 0.40 -7.03 3.08
CA ILE A 300 0.83 -6.26 4.24
C ILE A 300 -0.41 -5.74 4.96
N GLN A 301 -0.49 -6.00 6.26
CA GLN A 301 -1.55 -5.47 7.11
C GLN A 301 -1.06 -4.22 7.83
N TYR A 302 -1.83 -3.14 7.71
CA TYR A 302 -1.62 -1.86 8.36
C TYR A 302 -2.80 -1.53 9.28
N ARG A 303 -2.66 -0.48 10.08
CA ARG A 303 -3.76 0.06 10.89
C ARG A 303 -4.89 0.49 9.98
N LYS A 304 -6.06 -0.14 10.14
CA LYS A 304 -7.27 0.08 9.31
C LYS A 304 -7.06 -0.06 7.79
N ALA A 305 -5.98 -0.70 7.33
CA ALA A 305 -5.77 -0.95 5.91
C ALA A 305 -5.13 -2.31 5.63
N LYS A 306 -5.42 -2.87 4.46
CA LYS A 306 -4.76 -4.05 3.90
C LYS A 306 -4.21 -3.67 2.54
N LEU A 307 -2.89 -3.83 2.37
CA LEU A 307 -2.19 -3.60 1.11
C LEU A 307 -1.81 -4.94 0.48
N GLU A 308 -2.29 -5.19 -0.72
CA GLU A 308 -1.91 -6.33 -1.55
C GLU A 308 -1.05 -5.78 -2.69
N LYS A 309 0.16 -6.33 -2.86
CA LYS A 309 1.06 -6.03 -3.98
C LYS A 309 1.22 -7.28 -4.84
N PHE A 310 1.26 -7.11 -6.15
CA PHE A 310 1.41 -8.17 -7.14
C PHE A 310 2.56 -7.84 -8.08
N ALA A 311 3.24 -8.87 -8.57
CA ALA A 311 4.24 -8.70 -9.61
C ALA A 311 3.57 -8.16 -10.89
N PRO A 312 4.21 -7.24 -11.62
CA PRO A 312 3.81 -6.91 -12.98
C PRO A 312 3.63 -8.21 -13.78
N TYR A 313 2.54 -8.31 -14.55
CA TYR A 313 2.20 -9.48 -15.38
C TYR A 313 1.73 -10.76 -14.66
N LEU A 314 1.70 -10.83 -13.31
CA LEU A 314 1.15 -12.01 -12.63
C LEU A 314 -0.34 -12.19 -12.93
N LEU A 315 -1.09 -11.09 -12.85
CA LEU A 315 -2.53 -11.09 -13.05
C LEU A 315 -2.88 -10.63 -14.46
N LYS A 316 -3.81 -11.34 -15.11
CA LYS A 316 -4.28 -11.02 -16.47
C LYS A 316 -4.98 -9.67 -16.56
N ASP A 317 -5.52 -9.19 -15.45
CA ASP A 317 -6.16 -7.88 -15.33
C ASP A 317 -5.14 -6.74 -15.15
N GLY A 318 -3.85 -7.05 -15.04
CA GLY A 318 -2.78 -6.06 -14.84
C GLY A 318 -2.78 -5.41 -13.46
N LEU A 319 -3.52 -5.92 -12.46
CA LEU A 319 -3.53 -5.34 -11.11
C LEU A 319 -2.15 -5.48 -10.44
N VAL A 320 -1.56 -4.38 -9.98
CA VAL A 320 -0.23 -4.34 -9.34
C VAL A 320 -0.35 -4.04 -7.86
N THR A 321 -1.24 -3.13 -7.47
CA THR A 321 -1.48 -2.81 -6.07
C THR A 321 -2.97 -2.74 -5.78
N LYS A 322 -3.37 -3.19 -4.60
CA LYS A 322 -4.72 -3.03 -4.07
C LYS A 322 -4.67 -2.69 -2.60
N LEU A 323 -5.09 -1.47 -2.28
CA LEU A 323 -5.25 -0.96 -0.94
C LEU A 323 -6.74 -1.01 -0.57
N THR A 324 -7.06 -1.74 0.49
CA THR A 324 -8.40 -1.79 1.08
C THR A 324 -8.40 -1.08 2.42
N ILE A 325 -9.26 -0.07 2.58
CA ILE A 325 -9.36 0.76 3.78
C ILE A 325 -10.63 0.38 4.54
N TYR A 326 -10.47 0.16 5.84
CA TYR A 326 -11.53 -0.27 6.75
C TYR A 326 -11.93 0.89 7.67
N LYS A 327 -13.23 0.98 7.97
CA LYS A 327 -13.76 2.01 8.91
C LYS A 327 -13.22 1.79 10.32
N ASP A 328 -13.26 0.54 10.79
CA ASP A 328 -12.86 0.15 12.15
C ASP A 328 -11.86 -1.02 12.15
N LEU A 329 -11.15 -1.17 13.27
CA LEU A 329 -10.15 -2.22 13.46
C LEU A 329 -10.74 -3.62 13.61
N ASP A 330 -11.99 -3.75 14.06
CA ASP A 330 -12.63 -5.07 14.21
C ASP A 330 -12.86 -5.75 12.85
N TYR A 331 -13.00 -4.96 11.78
CA TYR A 331 -13.09 -5.44 10.41
C TYR A 331 -11.77 -6.04 9.89
N HIS A 332 -10.66 -5.84 10.60
CA HIS A 332 -9.40 -6.54 10.28
C HIS A 332 -9.43 -8.01 10.66
N ARG A 333 -10.17 -8.35 11.73
CA ARG A 333 -10.24 -9.74 12.26
C ARG A 333 -11.24 -10.59 11.50
N TYR A 334 -12.34 -9.98 11.07
CA TYR A 334 -13.33 -10.63 10.22
C TYR A 334 -13.13 -10.13 8.81
N ALA A 335 -12.35 -10.87 8.01
CA ALA A 335 -12.05 -10.58 6.61
C ALA A 335 -13.28 -10.72 5.67
N THR A 336 -14.47 -10.40 6.15
CA THR A 336 -15.70 -10.24 5.38
C THR A 336 -15.57 -8.93 4.60
N LEU A 337 -15.41 -9.06 3.29
CA LEU A 337 -15.41 -7.97 2.33
C LEU A 337 -16.74 -7.23 2.43
N VAL A 338 -16.79 -6.16 3.23
CA VAL A 338 -17.99 -5.32 3.30
C VAL A 338 -18.09 -4.56 1.96
N PRO A 339 -19.27 -4.53 1.31
CA PRO A 339 -19.48 -3.82 0.04
C PRO A 339 -19.12 -2.32 0.07
N GLU A 340 -18.93 -1.74 1.26
CA GLU A 340 -18.73 -0.31 1.50
C GLU A 340 -17.30 0.09 1.91
N ALA A 341 -16.32 -0.82 1.83
CA ALA A 341 -14.93 -0.47 2.08
C ALA A 341 -14.37 0.37 0.91
N GLU A 342 -13.64 1.44 1.24
CA GLU A 342 -12.90 2.21 0.24
C GLU A 342 -11.74 1.38 -0.29
N ARG A 343 -11.60 1.35 -1.61
CA ARG A 343 -10.54 0.60 -2.29
C ARG A 343 -9.82 1.50 -3.27
N GLN A 344 -8.49 1.41 -3.26
CA GLN A 344 -7.64 1.97 -4.28
C GLN A 344 -6.90 0.82 -4.97
N MET A 345 -6.95 0.79 -6.30
CA MET A 345 -6.33 -0.22 -7.14
C MET A 345 -5.47 0.49 -8.18
N ASP A 346 -4.18 0.14 -8.23
CA ASP A 346 -3.29 0.57 -9.31
C ASP A 346 -3.02 -0.61 -10.26
N PHE A 347 -3.08 -0.32 -11.55
CA PHE A 347 -2.94 -1.28 -12.63
C PHE A 347 -1.72 -0.93 -13.49
N TYR A 348 -1.14 -1.95 -14.08
CA TYR A 348 -0.10 -1.81 -15.07
C TYR A 348 -0.74 -1.49 -16.43
N SER A 349 -0.96 -0.19 -16.66
CA SER A 349 -1.68 0.38 -17.81
C SER A 349 -1.27 -0.22 -19.15
N HIS A 350 0.04 -0.46 -19.35
CA HIS A 350 0.63 -0.96 -20.59
C HIS A 350 0.17 -2.37 -21.00
N THR A 351 -0.33 -3.16 -20.04
CA THR A 351 -0.86 -4.52 -20.33
C THR A 351 -2.35 -4.53 -20.59
N ARG A 352 -3.07 -3.49 -20.18
CA ARG A 352 -4.52 -3.43 -20.34
C ARG A 352 -4.88 -2.75 -21.65
N THR A 353 -5.84 -3.32 -22.36
CA THR A 353 -6.33 -2.75 -23.63
C THR A 353 -7.14 -1.47 -23.45
N ASP A 354 -7.65 -1.22 -22.24
CA ASP A 354 -8.45 -0.04 -21.90
C ASP A 354 -7.62 1.14 -21.39
N GLY A 355 -6.31 0.97 -21.18
CA GLY A 355 -5.40 1.98 -20.63
C GLY A 355 -5.68 2.36 -19.18
N LEU A 356 -6.45 1.57 -18.42
CA LEU A 356 -6.75 1.86 -17.01
C LEU A 356 -5.46 1.77 -16.17
N ALA A 357 -5.12 2.87 -15.49
CA ALA A 357 -3.93 2.95 -14.65
C ALA A 357 -4.28 2.93 -13.16
N ARG A 358 -5.40 3.56 -12.76
CA ARG A 358 -5.82 3.61 -11.36
C ARG A 358 -7.33 3.64 -11.24
N ARG A 359 -7.87 2.93 -10.24
CA ARG A 359 -9.28 3.00 -9.84
C ARG A 359 -9.39 3.22 -8.33
N ILE A 360 -10.16 4.23 -7.92
CA ILE A 360 -10.51 4.51 -6.53
C ILE A 360 -12.02 4.34 -6.40
N GLU A 361 -12.44 3.39 -5.56
CA GLU A 361 -13.84 3.09 -5.31
C GLU A 361 -14.21 3.46 -3.88
N LYS A 362 -15.26 4.24 -3.74
CA LYS A 362 -15.91 4.53 -2.47
C LYS A 362 -17.37 4.04 -2.54
N PRO A 363 -18.13 4.06 -1.43
CA PRO A 363 -19.49 3.53 -1.41
C PRO A 363 -20.44 4.12 -2.48
N PHE A 364 -20.30 5.42 -2.76
CA PHE A 364 -21.17 6.17 -3.67
C PHE A 364 -20.45 6.82 -4.85
N GLU A 365 -19.14 6.60 -5.00
CA GLU A 365 -18.37 7.18 -6.09
C GLU A 365 -17.26 6.22 -6.57
N MET A 366 -16.89 6.34 -7.84
CA MET A 366 -15.76 5.65 -8.44
C MET A 366 -14.99 6.64 -9.29
N THR A 367 -13.68 6.67 -9.12
CA THR A 367 -12.76 7.47 -9.94
C THR A 367 -11.83 6.54 -10.68
N GLU A 368 -11.70 6.73 -11.99
CA GLU A 368 -10.79 6.00 -12.86
C GLU A 368 -9.81 6.98 -13.50
N THR A 369 -8.54 6.62 -13.53
CA THR A 369 -7.48 7.36 -14.23
C THR A 369 -6.88 6.45 -15.29
N PHE A 370 -6.70 7.00 -16.49
CA PHE A 370 -6.22 6.27 -17.67
C PHE A 370 -4.93 6.90 -18.19
N GLU A 371 -4.09 6.07 -18.82
CA GLU A 371 -2.84 6.47 -19.45
C GLU A 371 -2.83 6.02 -20.92
N ASP A 372 -2.21 6.83 -21.78
CA ASP A 372 -1.90 6.51 -23.18
C ASP A 372 -3.07 6.02 -24.05
N ARG A 373 -4.28 6.52 -23.75
CA ARG A 373 -5.47 6.21 -24.55
C ARG A 373 -5.52 7.00 -25.86
N THR A 374 -5.93 6.33 -26.94
CA THR A 374 -6.03 6.91 -28.28
C THR A 374 -7.14 7.96 -28.43
N ASP A 375 -8.16 7.91 -27.58
CA ASP A 375 -9.24 8.90 -27.50
C ASP A 375 -8.97 10.00 -26.47
N PHE A 376 -7.73 10.09 -25.94
CA PHE A 376 -7.28 11.11 -24.99
C PHE A 376 -8.02 11.14 -23.64
N LEU A 377 -8.91 10.19 -23.35
CA LEU A 377 -9.55 10.09 -22.04
C LEU A 377 -8.49 9.77 -20.98
N PHE A 378 -8.39 10.60 -19.95
CA PHE A 378 -7.44 10.37 -18.85
C PHE A 378 -8.10 10.29 -17.47
N TYR A 379 -9.34 10.76 -17.35
CA TYR A 379 -10.04 10.80 -16.08
C TYR A 379 -11.53 10.56 -16.25
N ARG A 380 -12.08 9.69 -15.40
CA ARG A 380 -13.52 9.47 -15.27
C ARG A 380 -13.90 9.46 -13.80
N HIS A 381 -14.98 10.16 -13.48
CA HIS A 381 -15.56 10.19 -12.13
C HIS A 381 -17.06 9.89 -12.20
N VAL A 382 -17.47 8.86 -11.48
CA VAL A 382 -18.83 8.34 -11.47
C VAL A 382 -19.40 8.50 -10.07
N VAL A 383 -20.57 9.12 -9.96
CA VAL A 383 -21.34 9.18 -8.72
C VAL A 383 -22.57 8.31 -8.87
N TYR A 384 -22.77 7.43 -7.90
CA TYR A 384 -23.86 6.48 -7.84
C TYR A 384 -25.00 6.97 -6.95
N GLY A 385 -26.22 6.55 -7.29
CA GLY A 385 -27.36 6.62 -6.38
C GLY A 385 -27.38 5.47 -5.37
N LYS A 386 -28.41 5.44 -4.52
CA LYS A 386 -28.60 4.36 -3.54
C LYS A 386 -28.77 3.02 -4.25
N GLN A 387 -28.24 1.95 -3.65
CA GLN A 387 -28.38 0.59 -4.17
C GLN A 387 -29.86 0.20 -4.30
N ILE A 388 -30.21 -0.38 -5.45
CA ILE A 388 -31.53 -0.91 -5.74
C ILE A 388 -31.37 -2.41 -6.04
N LYS A 389 -32.32 -3.23 -5.55
CA LYS A 389 -32.41 -4.63 -5.97
C LYS A 389 -33.13 -4.69 -7.31
N VAL A 390 -32.43 -5.11 -8.34
CA VAL A 390 -32.98 -5.31 -9.69
C VAL A 390 -33.07 -6.80 -9.93
N ILE A 391 -34.26 -7.26 -10.33
CA ILE A 391 -34.49 -8.66 -10.68
C ILE A 391 -34.43 -8.76 -12.21
N ARG A 392 -33.47 -9.52 -12.75
CA ARG A 392 -33.38 -9.84 -14.17
C ARG A 392 -33.13 -11.33 -14.34
N ALA A 393 -33.87 -11.97 -15.24
CA ALA A 393 -33.73 -13.40 -15.56
C ALA A 393 -33.77 -14.35 -14.34
N GLY A 394 -34.54 -13.99 -13.29
CA GLY A 394 -34.69 -14.81 -12.08
C GLY A 394 -33.61 -14.61 -11.00
N GLU A 395 -32.56 -13.83 -11.28
CA GLU A 395 -31.50 -13.51 -10.32
C GLU A 395 -31.65 -12.07 -9.79
N ALA A 396 -31.53 -11.92 -8.47
CA ALA A 396 -31.62 -10.62 -7.80
C ALA A 396 -30.22 -9.99 -7.70
N PHE A 397 -29.99 -8.93 -8.47
CA PHE A 397 -28.73 -8.19 -8.44
C PHE A 397 -28.89 -6.91 -7.63
N GLN A 398 -27.91 -6.62 -6.78
CA GLN A 398 -27.74 -5.27 -6.27
C GLN A 398 -27.09 -4.42 -7.36
N GLN A 399 -27.81 -3.41 -7.83
CA GLN A 399 -27.32 -2.47 -8.82
C GLN A 399 -27.41 -1.05 -8.29
N ARG A 400 -26.37 -0.26 -8.53
CA ARG A 400 -26.36 1.17 -8.20
C ARG A 400 -26.71 1.97 -9.46
N PRO A 401 -27.76 2.80 -9.43
CA PRO A 401 -28.08 3.67 -10.57
C PRO A 401 -27.00 4.74 -10.72
N LEU A 402 -26.66 5.10 -11.97
CA LEU A 402 -25.72 6.18 -12.24
C LEU A 402 -26.43 7.52 -11.99
N ARG A 403 -25.79 8.42 -11.23
CA ARG A 403 -26.31 9.78 -10.98
C ARG A 403 -25.60 10.77 -11.87
N THR A 404 -24.28 10.81 -11.80
CA THR A 404 -23.46 11.68 -12.64
C THR A 404 -22.24 10.93 -13.13
N VAL A 405 -21.87 11.15 -14.39
CA VAL A 405 -20.61 10.65 -14.96
C VAL A 405 -19.87 11.84 -15.56
N GLU A 406 -18.68 12.10 -15.07
CA GLU A 406 -17.79 13.15 -15.54
C GLU A 406 -16.58 12.49 -16.21
N GLU A 407 -16.25 12.92 -17.42
CA GLU A 407 -15.08 12.46 -18.16
C GLU A 407 -14.26 13.66 -18.62
N ARG A 408 -12.94 13.56 -18.50
CA ARG A 408 -12.00 14.60 -18.94
C ARG A 408 -10.96 14.03 -19.89
N PHE A 409 -10.61 14.83 -20.89
CA PHE A 409 -9.77 14.46 -22.01
C PHE A 409 -8.54 15.37 -22.11
N HIS A 410 -7.42 14.80 -22.50
CA HIS A 410 -6.24 15.56 -22.87
C HIS A 410 -6.49 16.35 -24.17
N ARG A 411 -5.68 17.38 -24.40
CA ARG A 411 -5.76 18.22 -25.60
C ARG A 411 -5.36 17.39 -26.83
N ASP A 412 -6.22 17.37 -27.84
CA ASP A 412 -5.91 16.84 -29.17
C ASP A 412 -5.41 17.99 -30.08
N PRO A 413 -4.09 18.03 -30.41
CA PRO A 413 -3.55 19.10 -31.25
C PRO A 413 -4.07 19.08 -32.69
N SER A 414 -4.69 17.98 -33.15
CA SER A 414 -5.25 17.89 -34.50
C SER A 414 -6.55 18.69 -34.68
N LYS A 415 -7.21 19.08 -33.58
CA LYS A 415 -8.47 19.84 -33.57
C LYS A 415 -8.29 21.24 -32.98
N PRO A 416 -9.04 22.25 -33.46
CA PRO A 416 -9.06 23.55 -32.80
C PRO A 416 -9.68 23.44 -31.40
N ALA A 417 -9.16 24.21 -30.43
CA ALA A 417 -9.54 24.07 -29.01
C ALA A 417 -11.03 24.24 -28.75
N GLY A 418 -11.67 25.22 -29.41
CA GLY A 418 -13.12 25.44 -29.33
C GLY A 418 -14.00 24.34 -29.94
N LYS A 419 -13.42 23.30 -30.56
CA LYS A 419 -14.13 22.10 -31.03
C LYS A 419 -13.62 20.80 -30.42
N ASP A 420 -12.61 20.89 -29.56
CA ASP A 420 -12.00 19.75 -28.90
C ASP A 420 -12.57 19.62 -27.49
N VAL A 421 -13.19 18.49 -27.17
CA VAL A 421 -13.89 18.32 -25.90
C VAL A 421 -12.87 18.12 -24.79
N ALA A 422 -12.90 18.98 -23.78
CA ALA A 422 -12.05 18.87 -22.60
C ALA A 422 -12.73 18.09 -21.48
N GLU A 423 -14.03 18.29 -21.32
CA GLU A 423 -14.82 17.67 -20.26
C GLU A 423 -16.24 17.42 -20.76
N ARG A 424 -16.82 16.27 -20.40
CA ARG A 424 -18.24 16.01 -20.55
C ARG A 424 -18.82 15.46 -19.26
N ILE A 425 -20.02 15.92 -18.91
CA ILE A 425 -20.73 15.56 -17.70
C ILE A 425 -22.13 15.09 -18.08
N PHE A 426 -22.42 13.82 -17.84
CA PHE A 426 -23.72 13.21 -18.00
C PHE A 426 -24.46 13.24 -16.65
N MET A 427 -25.57 13.96 -16.58
CA MET A 427 -26.45 14.02 -15.40
C MET A 427 -27.70 13.20 -15.69
N MET A 428 -27.65 11.91 -15.34
CA MET A 428 -28.67 10.92 -15.74
C MET A 428 -30.08 11.27 -15.22
N PRO A 429 -30.29 11.66 -13.95
CA PRO A 429 -31.62 12.00 -13.43
C PRO A 429 -32.22 13.26 -14.07
N ASP A 430 -31.36 14.24 -14.36
CA ASP A 430 -31.77 15.52 -14.94
C ASP A 430 -31.89 15.47 -16.47
N ARG A 431 -31.46 14.34 -17.07
CA ARG A 431 -31.39 14.12 -18.52
C ARG A 431 -30.58 15.22 -19.22
N GLN A 432 -29.55 15.70 -18.54
CA GLN A 432 -28.71 16.79 -19.00
C GLN A 432 -27.32 16.29 -19.37
N ILE A 433 -26.78 16.83 -20.46
CA ILE A 433 -25.40 16.56 -20.90
C ILE A 433 -24.70 17.90 -21.05
N ARG A 434 -23.66 18.12 -20.24
CA ARG A 434 -22.82 19.30 -20.34
C ARG A 434 -21.50 18.93 -21.01
N VAL A 435 -21.08 19.72 -21.98
CA VAL A 435 -19.82 19.58 -22.71
C VAL A 435 -19.05 20.88 -22.59
N THR A 436 -17.81 20.80 -22.12
CA THR A 436 -16.87 21.92 -22.04
C THR A 436 -15.71 21.65 -22.99
N TYR A 437 -15.37 22.62 -23.82
CA TYR A 437 -14.29 22.52 -24.80
C TYR A 437 -12.96 23.00 -24.21
N HIS A 438 -11.85 22.64 -24.85
CA HIS A 438 -10.52 23.13 -24.45
C HIS A 438 -10.43 24.65 -24.60
N LEU A 439 -9.66 25.27 -23.70
CA LEU A 439 -9.43 26.70 -23.71
C LEU A 439 -8.56 27.07 -24.92
N GLU A 440 -9.00 28.04 -25.71
CA GLU A 440 -8.20 28.65 -26.77
C GLU A 440 -7.12 29.56 -26.17
N ASP A 441 -5.91 29.58 -26.76
CA ASP A 441 -4.74 30.28 -26.23
C ASP A 441 -4.97 31.78 -25.97
N ASP A 442 -5.80 32.42 -26.81
CA ASP A 442 -6.10 33.86 -26.73
C ASP A 442 -7.30 34.19 -25.82
N ARG A 443 -7.85 33.22 -25.09
CA ARG A 443 -9.12 33.34 -24.34
C ARG A 443 -8.95 33.03 -22.85
N ILE A 444 -9.87 33.56 -22.05
CA ILE A 444 -9.87 33.41 -20.57
C ILE A 444 -10.88 32.36 -20.09
N ILE A 445 -11.92 32.08 -20.89
CA ILE A 445 -13.03 31.19 -20.52
C ILE A 445 -13.25 30.21 -21.68
N PRO A 446 -13.40 28.90 -21.41
CA PRO A 446 -13.69 27.92 -22.45
C PRO A 446 -15.14 28.02 -22.93
N ALA A 447 -15.38 27.61 -24.17
CA ALA A 447 -16.73 27.39 -24.69
C ALA A 447 -17.38 26.18 -24.01
N TRP A 448 -18.70 26.19 -23.87
CA TRP A 448 -19.45 25.05 -23.36
C TRP A 448 -20.87 25.01 -23.91
N LEU A 449 -21.43 23.81 -23.95
CA LEU A 449 -22.81 23.52 -24.31
C LEU A 449 -23.46 22.65 -23.23
N ASN A 450 -24.75 22.81 -23.02
CA ASN A 450 -25.57 22.04 -22.12
C ASN A 450 -26.86 21.66 -22.83
N PHE A 451 -27.08 20.36 -22.96
CA PHE A 451 -28.21 19.77 -23.65
C PHE A 451 -29.19 19.15 -22.66
N ILE A 452 -30.48 19.25 -22.94
CA ILE A 452 -31.56 18.53 -22.25
C ILE A 452 -32.14 17.51 -23.23
N LYS A 453 -32.13 16.22 -22.88
CA LYS A 453 -32.62 15.15 -23.76
C LYS A 453 -34.16 15.19 -23.88
N PRO A 454 -34.74 15.07 -25.09
CA PRO A 454 -36.19 15.03 -25.29
C PRO A 454 -36.85 13.84 -24.62
N LYS A 455 -38.06 14.01 -24.08
CA LYS A 455 -38.79 12.90 -23.47
C LYS A 455 -39.17 11.82 -24.49
N GLU A 456 -38.79 10.58 -24.18
CA GLU A 456 -39.22 9.39 -24.91
C GLU A 456 -40.74 9.18 -24.73
N ALA A 457 -41.36 8.59 -25.75
CA ALA A 457 -42.78 8.27 -25.73
C ALA A 457 -43.06 7.17 -24.69
N ALA A 458 -43.83 7.47 -23.65
CA ALA A 458 -44.36 6.48 -22.72
C ALA A 458 -45.89 6.34 -22.93
N ASP A 459 -46.35 5.09 -23.08
CA ASP A 459 -47.74 4.60 -23.04
C ASP A 459 -48.84 5.60 -23.44
N SER A 460 -48.78 6.10 -24.69
CA SER A 460 -49.79 6.91 -25.43
C SER A 460 -49.48 8.40 -25.63
N GLN A 461 -48.33 8.92 -25.18
CA GLN A 461 -47.88 10.28 -25.53
C GLN A 461 -46.83 10.26 -26.66
N LYS A 462 -46.95 11.17 -27.63
CA LYS A 462 -45.95 11.37 -28.69
C LYS A 462 -44.62 11.82 -28.07
N ALA A 463 -43.51 11.29 -28.59
CA ALA A 463 -42.17 11.71 -28.21
C ALA A 463 -42.01 13.23 -28.37
N GLU A 464 -41.32 13.86 -27.42
CA GLU A 464 -41.04 15.28 -27.46
C GLU A 464 -40.10 15.60 -28.62
N ALA A 465 -40.46 16.59 -29.45
CA ALA A 465 -39.60 17.04 -30.54
C ALA A 465 -38.43 17.87 -29.98
N PHE A 466 -37.24 17.72 -30.55
CA PHE A 466 -36.08 18.53 -30.17
C PHE A 466 -36.32 20.00 -30.53
N THR A 467 -36.20 20.89 -29.53
CA THR A 467 -36.35 22.34 -29.73
C THR A 467 -35.06 23.08 -29.35
N PRO A 468 -34.76 24.24 -29.97
CA PRO A 468 -33.55 25.02 -29.66
C PRO A 468 -33.44 25.44 -28.18
N GLN A 469 -34.55 25.52 -27.46
CA GLN A 469 -34.59 25.88 -26.03
C GLN A 469 -34.01 24.78 -25.13
N MET A 470 -33.86 23.56 -25.66
CA MET A 470 -33.25 22.42 -24.96
C MET A 470 -31.72 22.48 -24.97
N VAL A 471 -31.13 23.46 -25.64
CA VAL A 471 -29.69 23.71 -25.65
C VAL A 471 -29.41 25.08 -25.08
N SER A 472 -28.50 25.12 -24.11
CA SER A 472 -27.93 26.35 -23.57
C SER A 472 -26.42 26.29 -23.73
N GLY A 473 -25.77 27.41 -23.97
CA GLY A 473 -24.34 27.38 -24.26
C GLY A 473 -23.69 28.74 -24.26
N PHE A 474 -22.37 28.72 -24.20
CA PHE A 474 -21.52 29.89 -24.28
C PHE A 474 -20.50 29.67 -25.39
N GLN A 475 -20.56 30.54 -26.40
CA GLN A 475 -19.53 30.67 -27.42
C GLN A 475 -18.69 31.90 -27.12
N VAL A 476 -17.37 31.74 -27.14
CA VAL A 476 -16.42 32.81 -26.80
C VAL A 476 -16.38 33.87 -27.90
N ASP A 477 -16.39 33.42 -29.16
CA ASP A 477 -16.39 34.32 -30.31
C ASP A 477 -17.81 34.83 -30.58
N ARG A 478 -18.02 36.12 -30.31
CA ARG A 478 -19.31 36.81 -30.54
C ARG A 478 -19.66 36.94 -32.02
N SER A 479 -18.67 36.80 -32.92
CA SER A 479 -18.85 36.88 -34.37
C SER A 479 -19.06 35.53 -35.05
N ALA A 480 -18.83 34.43 -34.33
CA ALA A 480 -19.07 33.09 -34.85
C ALA A 480 -20.56 32.87 -35.14
N LYS A 481 -20.85 32.16 -36.23
CA LYS A 481 -22.23 31.78 -36.54
C LYS A 481 -22.75 30.83 -35.45
N PRO A 482 -23.95 31.07 -34.91
CA PRO A 482 -24.56 30.13 -33.97
C PRO A 482 -24.75 28.78 -34.64
N TYR A 483 -24.69 27.70 -33.87
CA TYR A 483 -24.92 26.36 -34.39
C TYR A 483 -26.31 26.25 -35.00
N ASN A 484 -26.41 25.59 -36.16
CA ASN A 484 -27.70 25.29 -36.75
C ASN A 484 -28.44 24.26 -35.88
N ASN A 485 -29.77 24.29 -35.87
CA ASN A 485 -30.56 23.35 -35.08
C ASN A 485 -30.30 21.87 -35.48
N LEU A 486 -30.02 21.62 -36.76
CA LEU A 486 -29.62 20.30 -37.25
C LEU A 486 -28.27 19.84 -36.66
N GLN A 487 -27.27 20.73 -36.61
CA GLN A 487 -25.95 20.42 -36.04
C GLN A 487 -26.04 20.14 -34.54
N LEU A 488 -26.83 20.93 -33.80
CA LEU A 488 -27.06 20.70 -32.38
C LEU A 488 -27.76 19.35 -32.14
N TYR A 489 -28.69 18.97 -33.01
CA TYR A 489 -29.35 17.68 -32.94
C TYR A 489 -28.39 16.52 -33.25
N GLU A 490 -27.56 16.63 -34.30
CA GLU A 490 -26.52 15.64 -34.63
C GLU A 490 -25.55 15.44 -33.47
N MET A 491 -25.05 16.53 -32.87
CA MET A 491 -24.20 16.48 -31.68
C MET A 491 -24.89 15.81 -30.49
N LEU A 492 -26.17 16.10 -30.26
CA LEU A 492 -26.94 15.46 -29.19
C LEU A 492 -27.07 13.96 -29.41
N VAL A 493 -27.34 13.52 -30.65
CA VAL A 493 -27.45 12.10 -30.99
C VAL A 493 -26.12 11.38 -30.75
N GLU A 494 -24.99 11.99 -31.12
CA GLU A 494 -23.66 11.45 -30.81
C GLU A 494 -23.43 11.35 -29.30
N LEU A 495 -23.76 12.40 -28.54
CA LEU A 495 -23.61 12.40 -27.08
C LEU A 495 -24.51 11.38 -26.38
N MET A 496 -25.71 11.11 -26.88
CA MET A 496 -26.60 10.08 -26.36
C MET A 496 -26.01 8.68 -26.57
N LYS A 497 -25.42 8.43 -27.76
CA LYS A 497 -24.71 7.18 -28.03
C LYS A 497 -23.48 7.01 -27.13
N ASP A 498 -22.74 8.09 -26.89
CA ASP A 498 -21.61 8.09 -25.98
C ASP A 498 -22.03 7.84 -24.53
N GLU A 499 -23.15 8.41 -24.08
CA GLU A 499 -23.73 8.17 -22.75
C GLU A 499 -24.05 6.68 -22.56
N GLU A 500 -24.69 6.03 -23.54
CA GLU A 500 -24.98 4.58 -23.53
C GLU A 500 -23.70 3.73 -23.48
N ASN A 501 -22.70 4.09 -24.30
CA ASN A 501 -21.41 3.39 -24.32
C ASN A 501 -20.67 3.50 -22.98
N VAL A 502 -20.66 4.70 -22.39
CA VAL A 502 -20.03 4.95 -21.09
C VAL A 502 -20.76 4.20 -19.98
N GLU A 503 -22.10 4.16 -20.00
CA GLU A 503 -22.84 3.33 -19.06
C GLU A 503 -22.45 1.86 -19.20
N LEU A 504 -22.41 1.30 -20.41
CA LEU A 504 -21.99 -0.09 -20.64
C LEU A 504 -20.58 -0.37 -20.10
N GLN A 505 -19.60 0.50 -20.37
CA GLN A 505 -18.23 0.37 -19.87
C GLN A 505 -18.18 0.38 -18.33
N ILE A 506 -18.94 1.25 -17.68
CA ILE A 506 -19.03 1.30 -16.21
C ILE A 506 -19.66 0.01 -15.68
N ARG A 507 -20.70 -0.52 -16.34
CA ARG A 507 -21.34 -1.78 -15.94
C ARG A 507 -20.40 -2.97 -16.08
N ASP A 508 -19.62 -3.04 -17.14
CA ASP A 508 -18.66 -4.13 -17.34
C ASP A 508 -17.51 -4.05 -16.34
N SER A 509 -17.08 -2.82 -15.98
CA SER A 509 -16.12 -2.59 -14.89
C SER A 509 -16.66 -3.06 -13.52
N GLU A 510 -17.93 -2.76 -13.19
CA GLU A 510 -18.56 -3.26 -11.95
C GLU A 510 -18.70 -4.80 -11.94
N LYS A 511 -18.90 -5.43 -13.10
CA LYS A 511 -18.98 -6.90 -13.22
C LYS A 511 -17.61 -7.56 -13.03
N GLU A 512 -16.55 -7.04 -13.66
CA GLU A 512 -15.17 -7.53 -13.51
C GLU A 512 -14.80 -7.58 -12.02
N GLU A 513 -15.10 -6.51 -11.30
CA GLU A 513 -14.82 -6.38 -9.87
C GLU A 513 -15.62 -7.36 -9.01
N ARG A 514 -16.90 -7.55 -9.34
CA ARG A 514 -17.76 -8.54 -8.66
C ARG A 514 -17.23 -9.96 -8.85
N MET A 515 -16.85 -10.33 -10.07
CA MET A 515 -16.28 -11.63 -10.39
C MET A 515 -14.95 -11.85 -9.64
N ALA A 516 -14.10 -10.82 -9.56
CA ALA A 516 -12.86 -10.88 -8.80
C ALA A 516 -13.11 -11.08 -7.30
N LYS A 517 -14.08 -10.37 -6.71
CA LYS A 517 -14.50 -10.54 -5.32
C LYS A 517 -15.01 -11.95 -5.04
N GLU A 518 -15.87 -12.49 -5.90
CA GLU A 518 -16.41 -13.85 -5.76
C GLU A 518 -15.30 -14.91 -5.86
N LYS A 519 -14.35 -14.75 -6.80
CA LYS A 519 -13.20 -15.63 -6.91
C LYS A 519 -12.34 -15.60 -5.64
N GLN A 520 -12.09 -14.41 -5.10
CA GLN A 520 -11.34 -14.25 -3.85
C GLN A 520 -12.10 -14.88 -2.67
N GLN A 521 -13.42 -14.74 -2.62
CA GLN A 521 -14.25 -15.38 -1.60
C GLN A 521 -14.17 -16.91 -1.70
N ARG A 522 -14.31 -17.48 -2.89
CA ARG A 522 -14.18 -18.94 -3.11
C ARG A 522 -12.79 -19.45 -2.74
N GLN A 523 -11.73 -18.68 -3.01
CA GLN A 523 -10.37 -19.04 -2.60
C GLN A 523 -10.24 -19.07 -1.07
N LYS A 524 -10.76 -18.04 -0.38
CA LYS A 524 -10.78 -18.02 1.09
C LYS A 524 -11.61 -19.15 1.70
N GLU A 525 -12.77 -19.46 1.10
CA GLU A 525 -13.61 -20.57 1.55
C GLU A 525 -12.88 -21.90 1.43
N LYS A 526 -12.09 -22.10 0.36
CA LYS A 526 -11.21 -23.27 0.22
C LYS A 526 -10.07 -23.30 1.24
N GLU A 527 -9.45 -22.15 1.53
CA GLU A 527 -8.40 -22.06 2.57
C GLU A 527 -8.95 -22.30 3.99
N LEU A 528 -10.18 -21.87 4.25
CA LEU A 528 -10.88 -22.06 5.53
C LEU A 528 -11.59 -23.41 5.62
N ASP A 529 -11.56 -24.24 4.58
CA ASP A 529 -12.22 -25.55 4.59
C ASP A 529 -11.42 -26.54 5.48
N LEU A 530 -11.63 -26.40 6.78
CA LEU A 530 -11.08 -27.25 7.84
C LEU A 530 -11.45 -28.73 7.64
N LEU A 531 -12.49 -29.03 6.86
CA LEU A 531 -12.98 -30.37 6.61
C LEU A 531 -12.35 -30.99 5.34
N SER A 532 -11.71 -30.18 4.50
CA SER A 532 -11.08 -30.63 3.24
C SER A 532 -10.14 -31.84 3.43
N PRO A 533 -9.23 -31.88 4.42
CA PRO A 533 -8.37 -33.03 4.65
C PRO A 533 -9.13 -34.31 5.03
N PHE A 534 -10.29 -34.16 5.70
CA PHE A 534 -11.12 -35.28 6.12
C PHE A 534 -12.04 -35.77 4.99
N GLN A 535 -12.53 -34.85 4.15
CA GLN A 535 -13.28 -35.19 2.94
C GLN A 535 -12.40 -35.85 1.87
N ALA A 536 -11.13 -35.48 1.78
CA ALA A 536 -10.16 -36.14 0.90
C ALA A 536 -9.99 -37.63 1.26
N ARG A 537 -10.02 -37.98 2.56
CA ARG A 537 -9.98 -39.39 3.02
C ARG A 537 -11.22 -40.19 2.58
N LEU A 538 -12.33 -39.52 2.32
CA LEU A 538 -13.58 -40.10 1.80
C LEU A 538 -13.70 -40.00 0.27
N GLY A 539 -12.70 -39.45 -0.43
CA GLY A 539 -12.72 -39.31 -1.89
C GLY A 539 -13.56 -38.16 -2.44
N HIS A 540 -13.82 -37.11 -1.65
CA HIS A 540 -14.63 -35.95 -2.02
C HIS A 540 -16.02 -36.30 -2.61
N PRO A 541 -16.91 -36.93 -1.84
CA PRO A 541 -18.26 -37.24 -2.30
C PRO A 541 -19.07 -35.94 -2.53
N GLU A 542 -19.82 -35.87 -3.64
CA GLU A 542 -20.70 -34.72 -3.97
C GLU A 542 -21.84 -34.51 -2.94
N ALA A 543 -22.19 -35.56 -2.18
CA ALA A 543 -23.11 -35.51 -1.05
C ALA A 543 -22.70 -36.53 0.03
N LEU A 544 -22.63 -36.09 1.30
CA LEU A 544 -22.35 -36.98 2.43
C LEU A 544 -23.63 -37.65 2.94
N THR A 545 -23.57 -38.95 3.18
CA THR A 545 -24.60 -39.65 3.96
C THR A 545 -24.51 -39.28 5.45
N LEU A 546 -25.60 -39.48 6.21
CA LEU A 546 -25.64 -39.16 7.64
C LEU A 546 -24.54 -39.91 8.44
N GLN A 547 -24.22 -41.15 8.04
CA GLN A 547 -23.17 -41.94 8.68
C GLN A 547 -21.76 -41.39 8.38
N GLU A 548 -21.49 -41.02 7.13
CA GLU A 548 -20.21 -40.43 6.73
C GLU A 548 -19.99 -39.07 7.39
N ALA A 549 -21.05 -38.26 7.52
CA ALA A 549 -21.00 -36.98 8.22
C ALA A 549 -20.72 -37.15 9.73
N LEU A 550 -21.30 -38.17 10.37
CA LEU A 550 -21.03 -38.50 11.77
C LEU A 550 -19.58 -38.99 11.96
N GLN A 551 -19.08 -39.83 11.04
CA GLN A 551 -17.71 -40.31 11.05
C GLN A 551 -16.71 -39.16 10.87
N LEU A 552 -16.97 -38.26 9.92
CA LEU A 552 -16.14 -37.10 9.67
C LEU A 552 -16.10 -36.17 10.90
N LYS A 553 -17.24 -35.99 11.57
CA LYS A 553 -17.33 -35.23 12.83
C LYS A 553 -16.50 -35.89 13.94
N THR A 554 -16.54 -37.21 14.11
CA THR A 554 -15.74 -37.90 15.12
C THR A 554 -14.25 -37.81 14.82
N ASP A 555 -13.85 -37.91 13.56
CA ASP A 555 -12.45 -37.83 13.14
C ASP A 555 -11.89 -36.41 13.35
N CYS A 556 -12.67 -35.37 13.03
CA CYS A 556 -12.29 -33.98 13.32
C CYS A 556 -12.10 -33.73 14.82
N LEU A 557 -13.04 -34.22 15.65
CA LEU A 557 -12.98 -34.01 17.11
C LEU A 557 -11.82 -34.76 17.76
N THR A 558 -11.49 -35.96 17.26
CA THR A 558 -10.37 -36.75 17.78
C THR A 558 -9.02 -36.12 17.42
N GLU A 559 -8.84 -35.66 16.18
CA GLU A 559 -7.62 -34.98 15.73
C GLU A 559 -7.42 -33.63 16.47
N PHE A 560 -8.50 -32.86 16.69
CA PHE A 560 -8.47 -31.64 17.50
C PHE A 560 -8.07 -31.93 18.96
N LYS A 561 -8.62 -32.99 19.56
CA LYS A 561 -8.25 -33.42 20.92
C LYS A 561 -6.78 -33.83 21.01
N GLN A 562 -6.25 -34.53 20.00
CA GLN A 562 -4.83 -34.87 19.94
C GLN A 562 -3.93 -33.63 19.84
N GLN A 563 -4.29 -32.63 19.02
CA GLN A 563 -3.53 -31.38 18.93
C GLN A 563 -3.49 -30.63 20.26
N LEU A 564 -4.61 -30.56 20.99
CA LEU A 564 -4.64 -29.94 22.32
C LEU A 564 -3.76 -30.69 23.32
N ASN A 565 -3.75 -32.02 23.28
CA ASN A 565 -2.88 -32.83 24.12
C ASN A 565 -1.40 -32.63 23.78
N ASN A 566 -1.04 -32.58 22.49
CA ASN A 566 0.32 -32.32 22.04
C ASN A 566 0.78 -30.92 22.45
N LYS A 567 -0.10 -29.92 22.35
CA LYS A 567 0.20 -28.55 22.79
C LYS A 567 0.40 -28.50 24.31
N THR A 568 -0.42 -29.22 25.07
CA THR A 568 -0.29 -29.32 26.52
C THR A 568 1.01 -30.03 26.92
N SER A 569 1.38 -31.13 26.26
CA SER A 569 2.64 -31.83 26.53
C SER A 569 3.85 -30.98 26.14
N LEU A 570 3.76 -30.22 25.04
CA LEU A 570 4.80 -29.28 24.63
C LEU A 570 4.99 -28.17 25.67
N ILE A 571 3.89 -27.58 26.15
CA ILE A 571 3.91 -26.57 27.22
C ILE A 571 4.50 -27.15 28.51
N GLN A 572 4.08 -28.35 28.92
CA GLN A 572 4.63 -29.02 30.10
C GLN A 572 6.11 -29.33 29.96
N SER A 573 6.57 -29.79 28.79
CA SER A 573 7.99 -30.04 28.52
C SER A 573 8.84 -28.76 28.55
N ARG A 574 8.25 -27.63 28.13
CA ARG A 574 8.90 -26.31 28.19
C ARG A 574 8.98 -25.79 29.62
N ILE A 575 7.94 -26.00 30.44
CA ILE A 575 7.93 -25.65 31.87
C ILE A 575 8.95 -26.51 32.62
N ALA A 576 9.02 -27.82 32.33
CA ALA A 576 9.97 -28.74 32.96
C ALA A 576 11.43 -28.50 32.58
N LYS A 577 11.70 -27.84 31.44
CA LYS A 577 13.04 -27.40 31.04
C LYS A 577 13.43 -26.03 31.61
N ALA A 578 12.46 -25.28 32.11
CA ALA A 578 12.65 -23.97 32.74
C ALA A 578 12.68 -24.05 34.28
N SER A 579 12.44 -25.25 34.83
CA SER A 579 12.68 -25.62 36.24
C SER A 579 14.00 -26.37 36.31
#